data_AF-A0A0F9L9P1-F1
#
_entry.id   AF-A0A0F9L9P1-F1
#
_cell.length_a   1.000
_cell.length_b   1.000
_cell.length_c   1.000
_cell.angle_alpha   90.00
_cell.angle_beta   90.00
_cell.angle_gamma   90.00
#
_symmetry.space_group_name_H-M   'P 1'
#
loop_
_entity.id
_entity.type
_entity.pdbx_description
1 polymer ?
#
loop_
_entity_poly.entity_id
_entity_poly.type
_entity_poly.pdbx_seq_one_letter_code
_entity_poly.pdbx_strand_id
1 'polypeptide(L)'
;MPAESEPQRRAAGAALAVKRGEQPASSLKGAARSMLSMPRSQLEDYARKPGKPQTTRAAAHLDREHKAMRGANPQPRKKSKASRRSKK
;
A
#
# COMPACT_ATOMS: atom_id res chain seq x y z
N MET A 1 12.65 0.75 -4.87
CA MET A 1 12.75 -0.63 -5.38
C MET A 1 11.45 -1.35 -5.02
N PRO A 2 10.68 -1.92 -5.96
CA PRO A 2 9.47 -2.63 -5.56
C PRO A 2 9.86 -3.95 -4.88
N ALA A 3 9.13 -4.25 -3.81
CA ALA A 3 8.66 -5.56 -3.36
C ALA A 3 9.61 -6.76 -3.47
N GLU A 4 9.90 -7.38 -2.32
CA GLU A 4 10.38 -8.76 -2.16
C GLU A 4 10.21 -9.64 -3.42
N SER A 5 11.32 -10.17 -3.92
CA SER A 5 11.37 -11.01 -5.11
C SER A 5 10.34 -12.15 -5.03
N GLU A 6 9.50 -12.29 -6.06
CA GLU A 6 8.46 -13.32 -6.12
C GLU A 6 8.96 -14.76 -5.83
N PRO A 7 10.16 -15.19 -6.30
CA PRO A 7 10.73 -16.48 -5.92
C PRO A 7 10.92 -16.64 -4.41
N GLN A 8 11.31 -15.56 -3.72
CA GLN A 8 11.56 -15.56 -2.27
C GLN A 8 10.27 -15.65 -1.48
N ARG A 9 9.21 -14.96 -1.93
CA ARG A 9 7.85 -15.11 -1.36
C ARG A 9 7.31 -16.53 -1.52
N ARG A 10 7.51 -17.15 -2.68
CA ARG A 10 7.12 -18.55 -2.93
C ARG A 10 7.91 -19.52 -2.05
N ALA A 11 9.22 -19.30 -1.90
CA ALA A 11 10.08 -20.08 -1.01
C ALA A 11 9.67 -19.94 0.46
N ALA A 12 9.33 -18.73 0.91
CA ALA A 12 8.82 -18.46 2.25
C ALA A 12 7.50 -19.21 2.51
N GLY A 13 6.57 -19.17 1.56
CA GLY A 13 5.30 -19.89 1.65
C GLY A 13 5.48 -21.41 1.76
N ALA A 14 6.40 -21.99 0.96
CA ALA A 14 6.72 -23.42 1.04
C ALA A 14 7.34 -23.80 2.40
N ALA A 15 8.29 -23.00 2.89
CA ALA A 15 8.91 -23.20 4.20
C ALA A 15 7.89 -23.09 5.35
N LEU A 16 6.93 -22.16 5.24
CA LEU A 16 5.84 -21.99 6.19
C LEU A 16 4.93 -23.23 6.25
N ALA A 17 4.58 -23.81 5.09
CA ALA A 17 3.78 -25.03 5.01
C ALA A 17 4.46 -26.20 5.73
N VAL A 18 5.78 -26.33 5.60
CA VAL A 18 6.57 -27.34 6.34
C VAL A 18 6.54 -27.08 7.84
N LYS A 19 6.70 -25.83 8.30
CA LYS A 19 6.58 -25.49 9.72
C LYS A 19 5.18 -25.75 10.29
N ARG A 20 4.15 -25.73 9.45
CA ARG A 20 2.76 -26.05 9.83
C ARG A 20 2.45 -27.55 9.80
N GLY A 21 3.34 -28.37 9.25
CA GLY A 21 3.13 -29.81 9.07
C GLY A 21 2.30 -30.18 7.82
N GLU A 22 2.02 -29.23 6.92
CA GLU A 22 1.24 -29.43 5.70
C GLU A 22 2.06 -30.08 4.57
N GLN A 23 3.39 -29.94 4.63
CA GLN A 23 4.32 -30.46 3.63
C GLN A 23 5.55 -31.07 4.31
N PRO A 24 6.16 -32.12 3.74
CA PRO A 24 7.38 -32.70 4.27
C PRO A 24 8.59 -31.80 3.95
N ALA A 25 9.54 -31.70 4.90
CA ALA A 25 10.77 -30.92 4.73
C ALA A 25 11.60 -31.36 3.50
N SER A 26 11.52 -32.63 3.12
CA SER A 26 12.16 -33.20 1.93
C SER A 26 11.66 -32.59 0.60
N SER A 27 10.44 -32.00 0.59
CA SER A 27 9.85 -31.36 -0.58
C SER A 27 10.48 -29.98 -0.89
N LEU A 28 11.15 -29.36 0.10
CA LEU A 28 11.78 -28.06 -0.08
C LEU A 28 12.99 -28.12 -1.02
N LYS A 29 13.08 -27.14 -1.93
CA LYS A 29 14.16 -27.01 -2.92
C LYS A 29 14.79 -25.61 -2.86
N GLY A 30 16.08 -25.55 -3.14
CA GLY A 30 16.85 -24.30 -3.23
C GLY A 30 16.71 -23.42 -1.98
N ALA A 31 16.39 -22.14 -2.19
CA ALA A 31 16.26 -21.13 -1.13
C ALA A 31 15.25 -21.50 -0.04
N ALA A 32 14.21 -22.29 -0.35
CA ALA A 32 13.21 -22.68 0.64
C ALA A 32 13.80 -23.51 1.79
N ARG A 33 14.86 -24.30 1.52
CA ARG A 33 15.58 -25.05 2.57
C ARG A 33 16.28 -24.13 3.54
N SER A 34 16.97 -23.12 3.02
CA SER A 34 17.66 -22.11 3.85
C SER A 34 16.67 -21.21 4.59
N MET A 35 15.52 -20.91 3.98
CA MET A 35 14.45 -20.13 4.62
C MET A 35 13.74 -20.90 5.74
N LEU A 36 13.70 -22.24 5.72
CA LEU A 36 13.10 -23.04 6.79
C LEU A 36 13.70 -22.73 8.18
N SER A 37 14.97 -22.35 8.23
CA SER A 37 15.66 -21.93 9.46
C SER A 37 15.12 -20.64 10.05
N MET A 38 14.41 -19.82 9.28
CA MET A 38 13.78 -18.58 9.76
C MET A 38 12.58 -18.87 10.67
N PRO A 39 12.25 -17.99 11.62
CA PRO A 39 11.08 -18.14 12.47
C PRO A 39 9.78 -18.05 11.67
N ARG A 40 8.71 -18.66 12.19
CA ARG A 40 7.40 -18.73 11.51
C ARG A 40 6.85 -17.35 11.15
N SER A 41 6.93 -16.41 12.09
CA SER A 41 6.44 -15.03 11.90
C SER A 41 7.17 -14.33 10.75
N GLN A 42 8.48 -14.49 10.66
CA GLN A 42 9.28 -13.90 9.60
C GLN A 42 8.98 -14.56 8.23
N LEU A 43 8.75 -15.87 8.20
CA LEU A 43 8.27 -16.56 7.00
C LEU A 43 6.88 -16.09 6.56
N GLU A 44 5.99 -15.79 7.52
CA GLU A 44 4.67 -15.23 7.29
C GLU A 44 4.77 -13.83 6.66
N ASP A 45 5.71 -13.00 7.11
CA ASP A 45 5.95 -11.68 6.54
C ASP A 45 6.48 -11.77 5.10
N TYR A 46 7.49 -12.60 4.84
CA TYR A 46 8.01 -12.82 3.49
C TYR A 46 7.00 -13.49 2.55
N ALA A 47 6.11 -14.33 3.08
CA ALA A 47 5.08 -15.01 2.28
C ALA A 47 3.89 -14.07 1.96
N ARG A 48 3.69 -13.02 2.76
CA ARG A 48 2.63 -12.03 2.52
C ARG A 48 2.95 -11.24 1.26
N LYS A 49 1.95 -11.08 0.38
CA LYS A 49 2.06 -10.07 -0.68
C LYS A 49 2.03 -8.70 -0.01
N PRO A 50 2.85 -7.72 -0.43
CA PRO A 50 2.66 -6.35 0.00
C PRO A 50 1.25 -5.96 -0.39
N GLY A 51 0.38 -5.81 0.61
CA GLY A 51 -0.94 -5.28 0.41
C GLY A 51 -0.76 -3.92 -0.23
N LYS A 52 -1.42 -3.68 -1.36
CA LYS A 52 -1.65 -2.31 -1.83
C LYS A 52 -2.12 -1.54 -0.58
N PRO A 53 -1.55 -0.37 -0.26
CA PRO A 53 -1.97 0.36 0.92
C PRO A 53 -3.48 0.49 0.82
N GLN A 54 -4.19 -0.17 1.74
CA GLN A 54 -5.63 -0.02 1.81
C GLN A 54 -5.82 1.46 2.06
N THR A 55 -6.35 2.18 1.07
CA THR A 55 -6.86 3.52 1.25
C THR A 55 -8.11 3.37 2.11
N THR A 56 -7.91 3.00 3.37
CA THR A 56 -8.92 3.16 4.39
C THR A 56 -9.16 4.66 4.48
N ARG A 57 -10.42 5.04 4.64
CA ARG A 57 -10.90 6.42 4.73
C ARG A 57 -10.14 7.27 5.77
N ALA A 58 -9.37 6.63 6.67
CA ALA A 58 -8.43 7.24 7.59
C ALA A 58 -7.24 7.95 6.90
N ALA A 59 -6.69 7.40 5.80
CA ALA A 59 -5.60 8.06 5.06
C ALA A 59 -6.08 9.29 4.25
N ALA A 60 -7.34 9.30 3.81
CA ALA A 60 -7.95 10.47 3.16
C ALA A 60 -8.18 11.65 4.13
N HIS A 61 -8.22 11.39 5.44
CA HIS A 61 -8.32 12.44 6.46
C HIS A 61 -7.00 13.23 6.59
N LEU A 62 -5.85 12.57 6.39
CA LEU A 62 -4.54 13.24 6.46
C LEU A 62 -4.28 14.15 5.26
N ASP A 63 -4.79 13.81 4.07
CA ASP A 63 -4.64 14.65 2.87
C ASP A 63 -5.56 15.90 2.91
N ARG A 64 -6.70 15.80 3.60
CA ARG A 64 -7.65 16.92 3.78
C ARG A 64 -7.06 18.05 4.63
N GLU A 65 -6.29 17.70 5.66
CA GLU A 65 -5.63 18.66 6.56
C GLU A 65 -4.47 19.39 5.85
N HIS A 66 -3.68 18.68 5.04
CA HIS A 66 -2.55 19.26 4.30
C HIS A 66 -2.96 20.23 3.18
N LYS A 67 -4.21 20.16 2.71
CA LYS A 67 -4.77 21.09 1.71
C LYS A 67 -5.33 22.36 2.34
N ALA A 68 -5.82 22.29 3.58
CA ALA A 68 -6.35 23.45 4.32
C ALA A 68 -5.24 24.44 4.76
N MET A 69 -4.00 23.96 4.94
CA MET A 69 -2.88 24.77 5.41
C MET A 69 -2.10 25.52 4.32
N ARG A 70 -2.30 25.24 3.02
CA ARG A 70 -1.48 25.80 1.91
C ARG A 70 -2.18 26.84 1.02
N GLY A 71 -3.31 27.43 1.42
CA GLY A 71 -4.10 28.25 0.49
C GLY A 71 -4.92 29.39 1.09
N ALA A 72 -4.36 30.17 2.01
CA ALA A 72 -4.86 31.51 2.26
C ALA A 72 -4.07 32.53 1.40
N ASN A 73 -4.67 33.02 0.31
CA ASN A 73 -4.43 34.39 -0.15
C ASN A 73 -5.76 34.95 -0.74
N PRO A 74 -6.47 35.81 0.02
CA PRO A 74 -7.74 36.36 -0.40
C PRO A 74 -7.54 37.66 -1.19
N GLN A 75 -8.26 37.84 -2.30
CA GLN A 75 -8.47 39.18 -2.87
C GLN A 75 -9.96 39.39 -3.16
N PRO A 76 -10.63 40.35 -2.49
CA PRO A 76 -12.03 40.66 -2.70
C PRO A 76 -12.17 41.67 -3.84
N ARG A 77 -12.84 41.30 -4.94
CA ARG A 77 -13.21 42.29 -5.97
C ARG A 77 -14.70 42.60 -5.88
N LYS A 78 -14.95 43.77 -5.30
CA LYS A 78 -16.24 44.43 -5.13
C LYS A 78 -16.94 44.67 -6.47
N LYS A 79 -18.27 44.44 -6.45
CA LYS A 79 -19.37 45.06 -7.22
C LYS A 79 -19.02 45.90 -8.46
N SER A 80 -19.66 45.61 -9.59
CA SER A 80 -20.24 46.65 -10.44
C SER A 80 -21.46 46.17 -11.21
N LYS A 81 -22.57 46.89 -11.03
CA LYS A 81 -23.74 46.89 -11.90
C LYS A 81 -23.33 47.56 -13.23
N ALA A 82 -23.61 46.93 -14.37
CA ALA A 82 -23.72 47.59 -15.66
C ALA A 82 -24.50 46.64 -16.59
N SER A 83 -25.77 46.92 -16.91
CA SER A 83 -26.22 47.89 -17.90
C SER A 83 -26.29 47.29 -19.31
N ARG A 84 -27.55 47.22 -19.79
CA ARG A 84 -28.01 47.41 -21.17
C ARG A 84 -27.64 46.35 -22.22
N ARG A 85 -28.68 45.97 -22.99
CA ARG A 85 -28.81 46.13 -24.46
C ARG A 85 -29.53 44.91 -25.04
N SER A 86 -30.86 44.97 -25.13
CA SER A 86 -31.67 45.36 -26.31
C SER A 86 -31.77 44.29 -27.40
N LYS A 87 -33.03 43.95 -27.73
CA LYS A 87 -33.55 43.44 -29.01
C LYS A 87 -33.04 42.08 -29.50
N LYS A 88 -33.96 41.11 -29.50
CA LYS A 88 -34.50 40.60 -30.76
C LYS A 88 -35.96 40.25 -30.59
#